data_AF-A0A2A2EUB4-F1
#
_entry.id   AF-A0A2A2EUB4-F1
#
_cell.length_a   1.000
_cell.length_b   1.000
_cell.length_c   1.000
_cell.angle_alpha   90.00
_cell.angle_beta   90.00
_cell.angle_gamma   90.00
#
_symmetry.space_group_name_H-M   'P 1'
#
loop_
_entity.id
_entity.type
_entity.pdbx_description
1 polymer ?
#
loop_
_entity_poly.entity_id
_entity_poly.type
_entity_poly.pdbx_seq_one_letter_code
_entity_poly.pdbx_strand_id
1 'polypeptide(L)'
;MRNSASADSTLLLTGRKPHEEQDPDNVVPTLWSDVEADTRAAAKEAARDLLESGISLTKTDVIISAFGPTLRVFADAYPVVDDEDEEVPPRKALETAREAVTQILVDEYLEGMDVDTLDDVTEWYVLCWLVHESETFSYDDGRQLGLGIGVDIDEIKRSTKTWRKSRGDISLRGHEGRVQNINEKPEDRSNRLPIDPDDLSFPRSLDAVHAAMHVYDKKGETVTLEWLRERNYDTDSQFKATLKALLQVLPKNHEDWELARDLAVGRTSDVLDLDFGPNIFADDREDTSQQSLEEF
;
A
#
# COMPACT_ATOMS: atom_id res chain seq x y z
N MET A 1 -2.03 -21.97 -22.68
CA MET A 1 -1.11 -22.38 -21.60
C MET A 1 0.06 -21.40 -21.59
N ARG A 2 0.05 -20.41 -20.69
CA ARG A 2 1.20 -19.54 -20.44
C ARG A 2 1.96 -20.13 -19.26
N ASN A 3 3.23 -20.44 -19.48
CA ASN A 3 4.16 -20.89 -18.46
C ASN A 3 4.16 -19.88 -17.31
N SER A 4 3.76 -20.31 -16.11
CA SER A 4 4.10 -19.60 -14.89
C SER A 4 5.56 -19.89 -14.58
N ALA A 5 6.44 -19.00 -15.03
CA ALA A 5 7.79 -18.93 -14.50
C ALA A 5 7.68 -18.41 -13.06
N SER A 6 7.76 -19.31 -12.09
CA SER A 6 7.96 -18.98 -10.69
C SER A 6 9.46 -18.72 -10.50
N ALA A 7 9.95 -17.57 -10.98
CA ALA A 7 11.30 -17.06 -10.75
C ALA A 7 11.40 -15.59 -11.23
N ASP A 8 10.69 -14.64 -10.62
CA ASP A 8 10.62 -13.27 -11.16
C ASP A 8 11.48 -12.21 -10.44
N SER A 9 12.22 -12.52 -9.37
CA SER A 9 13.49 -11.86 -9.00
C SER A 9 13.99 -12.35 -7.64
N THR A 10 15.25 -12.82 -7.59
CA THR A 10 15.95 -13.00 -6.32
C THR A 10 16.93 -11.84 -6.17
N LEU A 11 16.64 -10.92 -5.27
CA LEU A 11 17.57 -9.84 -4.91
C LEU A 11 18.60 -10.38 -3.91
N LEU A 12 19.88 -10.41 -4.29
CA LEU A 12 20.99 -10.73 -3.39
C LEU A 12 21.70 -9.44 -3.00
N LEU A 13 21.48 -8.99 -1.76
CA LEU A 13 22.19 -7.86 -1.17
C LEU A 13 23.40 -8.37 -0.37
N THR A 14 24.57 -7.78 -0.60
CA THR A 14 25.79 -8.09 0.15
C THR A 14 26.36 -6.83 0.78
N GLY A 15 26.36 -6.77 2.11
CA GLY A 15 27.10 -5.77 2.88
C GLY A 15 28.48 -6.31 3.27
N ARG A 16 29.52 -5.49 3.18
CA ARG A 16 30.86 -5.82 3.69
C ARG A 16 31.15 -4.96 4.90
N LYS A 17 31.58 -5.58 5.99
CA LYS A 17 32.08 -4.86 7.17
C LYS A 17 33.36 -4.09 6.80
N PRO A 18 33.63 -2.92 7.40
CA PRO A 18 34.88 -2.19 7.22
C PRO A 18 36.10 -3.09 7.42
N HIS A 19 37.13 -2.87 6.59
CA HIS A 19 38.33 -3.72 6.53
C HIS A 19 39.38 -3.37 7.61
N GLU A 20 39.13 -2.36 8.43
CA GLU A 20 40.04 -2.01 9.53
C GLU A 20 40.11 -3.19 10.49
N GLU A 21 41.35 -3.61 10.81
CA GLU A 21 41.65 -4.65 11.80
C GLU A 21 41.19 -4.17 13.19
N GLN A 22 39.88 -4.17 13.41
CA GLN A 22 39.30 -4.00 14.73
C GLN A 22 39.67 -5.26 15.50
N ASP A 23 40.45 -5.07 16.57
CA ASP A 23 40.79 -6.14 17.50
C ASP A 23 39.47 -6.75 18.01
N PRO A 24 39.15 -8.01 17.66
CA PRO A 24 37.85 -8.61 17.97
C PRO A 24 37.56 -8.66 19.49
N ASP A 25 38.59 -8.53 20.33
CA ASP A 25 38.47 -8.48 21.79
C ASP A 25 38.22 -7.06 22.35
N ASN A 26 38.24 -6.01 21.51
CA ASN A 26 38.12 -4.59 21.92
C ASN A 26 37.08 -3.78 21.13
N VAL A 27 36.21 -4.42 20.33
CA VAL A 27 35.17 -3.68 19.59
C VAL A 27 34.03 -3.31 20.54
N VAL A 28 33.86 -2.02 20.77
CA VAL A 28 32.71 -1.49 21.51
C VAL A 28 31.49 -1.55 20.59
N PRO A 29 30.41 -2.26 20.94
CA PRO A 29 29.22 -2.32 20.11
C PRO A 29 28.50 -0.98 20.05
N THR A 30 27.86 -0.71 18.93
CA THR A 30 27.02 0.48 18.74
C THR A 30 25.58 0.15 19.11
N LEU A 31 24.89 1.04 19.83
CA LEU A 31 23.48 0.85 20.14
C LEU A 31 22.61 1.06 18.89
N TRP A 32 21.62 0.19 18.69
CA TRP A 32 20.68 0.26 17.58
C TRP A 32 19.93 1.59 17.55
N SER A 33 19.59 2.18 18.70
CA SER A 33 18.91 3.48 18.76
C SER A 33 19.68 4.60 18.05
N ASP A 34 21.01 4.54 18.08
CA ASP A 34 21.87 5.51 17.40
C ASP A 34 21.92 5.22 15.90
N VAL A 35 22.04 3.93 15.53
CA VAL A 35 22.09 3.48 14.13
C VAL A 35 20.74 3.65 13.40
N GLU A 36 19.62 3.56 14.12
CA GLU A 36 18.27 3.63 13.57
C GLU A 36 17.97 5.01 12.98
N ALA A 37 18.38 6.08 13.67
CA ALA A 37 18.19 7.44 13.20
C ALA A 37 18.96 7.69 11.89
N ASP A 38 20.22 7.28 11.84
CA ASP A 38 21.08 7.41 10.65
C ASP A 38 20.58 6.52 9.50
N THR A 39 20.12 5.32 9.82
CA THR A 39 19.48 4.41 8.86
C THR A 39 18.25 5.06 8.24
N ARG A 40 17.38 5.66 9.06
CA ARG A 40 16.18 6.35 8.59
C ARG A 40 16.52 7.56 7.72
N ALA A 41 17.56 8.31 8.10
CA ALA A 41 18.02 9.45 7.33
C ALA A 41 18.54 9.03 5.95
N ALA A 42 19.43 8.03 5.90
CA ALA A 42 19.98 7.50 4.66
C ALA A 42 18.91 6.93 3.73
N ALA A 43 17.91 6.23 4.27
CA ALA A 43 16.80 5.70 3.49
C ALA A 43 15.93 6.82 2.89
N LYS A 44 15.60 7.86 3.68
CA LYS A 44 14.81 9.01 3.21
C LYS A 44 15.55 9.85 2.17
N GLU A 45 16.85 10.08 2.37
CA GLU A 45 17.70 10.79 1.42
C GLU A 45 17.73 10.03 0.08
N ALA A 46 18.03 8.72 0.11
CA ALA A 46 18.05 7.91 -1.10
C ALA A 46 16.70 7.90 -1.84
N ALA A 47 15.59 7.82 -1.12
CA ALA A 47 14.26 7.88 -1.73
C ALA A 47 13.99 9.23 -2.40
N ARG A 48 14.27 10.35 -1.72
CA ARG A 48 14.07 11.69 -2.28
C ARG A 48 14.93 11.92 -3.52
N ASP A 49 16.22 11.55 -3.44
CA ASP A 49 17.14 11.69 -4.59
C ASP A 49 16.60 10.94 -5.82
N LEU A 50 16.04 9.74 -5.64
CA LEU A 50 15.48 8.96 -6.74
C LEU A 50 14.19 9.58 -7.29
N LEU A 51 13.28 10.02 -6.43
CA LEU A 51 12.03 10.68 -6.84
C LEU A 51 12.31 12.00 -7.57
N GLU A 52 13.30 12.77 -7.11
CA GLU A 52 13.70 14.06 -7.70
C GLU A 52 14.56 13.92 -8.96
N SER A 53 15.16 12.74 -9.21
CA SER A 53 16.04 12.50 -10.36
C SER A 53 15.33 12.48 -11.71
N GLY A 54 13.99 12.37 -11.73
CA GLY A 54 13.19 12.23 -12.95
C GLY A 54 13.32 10.88 -13.64
N ILE A 55 13.89 9.86 -12.97
CA ILE A 55 13.95 8.48 -13.49
C ILE A 55 12.62 7.79 -13.16
N SER A 56 11.98 7.21 -14.18
CA SER A 56 10.78 6.38 -13.99
C SER A 56 11.13 5.06 -13.29
N LEU A 57 10.92 5.01 -11.97
CA LEU A 57 11.09 3.83 -11.12
C LEU A 57 9.76 3.40 -10.52
N THR A 58 9.58 2.09 -10.31
CA THR A 58 8.44 1.64 -9.48
C THR A 58 8.69 2.00 -8.02
N LYS A 59 7.62 2.10 -7.24
CA LYS A 59 7.70 2.38 -5.79
C LYS A 59 8.51 1.29 -5.06
N THR A 60 8.41 0.05 -5.54
CA THR A 60 9.24 -1.07 -5.07
C THR A 60 10.72 -0.88 -5.41
N ASP A 61 11.06 -0.36 -6.60
CA ASP A 61 12.46 -0.08 -6.97
C ASP A 61 13.08 1.03 -6.11
N VAL A 62 12.29 2.05 -5.75
CA VAL A 62 12.73 3.11 -4.82
C VAL A 62 13.08 2.52 -3.45
N ILE A 63 12.23 1.64 -2.91
CA ILE A 63 12.49 0.93 -1.64
C ILE A 63 13.76 0.07 -1.74
N ILE A 64 13.90 -0.72 -2.81
CA ILE A 64 15.06 -1.61 -3.00
C ILE A 64 16.35 -0.80 -3.10
N SER A 65 16.32 0.34 -3.80
CA SER A 65 17.49 1.20 -4.00
C SER A 65 17.97 1.84 -2.69
N ALA A 66 17.07 2.10 -1.73
CA ALA A 66 17.41 2.61 -0.40
C ALA A 66 18.10 1.58 0.52
N PHE A 67 18.04 0.28 0.18
CA PHE A 67 18.66 -0.77 0.99
C PHE A 67 20.19 -0.71 0.99
N GLY A 68 20.82 -0.36 -0.14
CA GLY A 68 22.28 -0.24 -0.22
C GLY A 68 22.86 0.81 0.75
N PRO A 69 22.40 2.08 0.65
CA PRO A 69 22.79 3.15 1.59
C PRO A 69 22.54 2.80 3.05
N THR A 70 21.40 2.18 3.35
CA THR A 70 21.04 1.76 4.71
C THR A 70 21.97 0.66 5.24
N LEU A 71 22.24 -0.37 4.43
CA LEU A 71 23.15 -1.45 4.82
C LEU A 71 24.57 -0.95 5.04
N ARG A 72 24.97 0.12 4.35
CA ARG A 72 26.26 0.78 4.61
C ARG A 72 26.30 1.39 6.01
N VAL A 73 25.27 2.16 6.40
CA VAL A 73 25.16 2.72 7.76
C VAL A 73 25.26 1.61 8.80
N PHE A 74 24.51 0.53 8.62
CA PHE A 74 24.54 -0.61 9.52
C PHE A 74 25.92 -1.31 9.55
N ALA A 75 26.56 -1.51 8.40
CA ALA A 75 27.85 -2.18 8.31
C ALA A 75 28.99 -1.35 8.93
N ASP A 76 28.95 -0.03 8.76
CA ASP A 76 29.93 0.90 9.33
C ASP A 76 29.84 0.96 10.87
N ALA A 77 28.64 0.71 11.44
CA ALA A 77 28.38 0.66 12.88
C ALA A 77 28.56 -0.72 13.52
N TYR A 78 28.83 -1.77 12.73
CA TYR A 78 28.88 -3.15 13.24
C TYR A 78 30.05 -3.36 14.22
N PRO A 79 29.85 -4.10 15.34
CA PRO A 79 28.64 -4.80 15.78
C PRO A 79 27.58 -3.88 16.38
N VAL A 80 26.31 -4.19 16.09
CA VAL A 80 25.16 -3.41 16.58
C VAL A 80 24.37 -4.26 17.57
N VAL A 81 24.06 -3.68 18.73
CA VAL A 81 23.28 -4.33 19.80
C VAL A 81 22.09 -3.46 20.20
N ASP A 82 21.07 -4.05 20.80
CA ASP A 82 19.96 -3.32 21.43
C ASP A 82 20.29 -2.89 22.87
N ASP A 83 19.30 -2.38 23.59
CA ASP A 83 19.42 -1.94 24.98
C ASP A 83 19.60 -3.09 25.99
N GLU A 84 19.41 -4.34 25.55
CA GLU A 84 19.62 -5.56 26.34
C GLU A 84 20.96 -6.26 25.98
N ASP A 85 21.85 -5.58 25.22
CA ASP A 85 23.11 -6.10 24.68
C ASP A 85 22.93 -7.30 23.71
N GLU A 86 21.74 -7.48 23.12
CA GLU A 86 21.49 -8.55 22.12
C GLU A 86 21.88 -8.10 20.71
N GLU A 87 22.46 -8.99 19.90
CA GLU A 87 22.88 -8.67 18.51
C GLU A 87 21.67 -8.35 17.64
N VAL A 88 21.68 -7.15 17.06
CA VAL A 88 20.66 -6.73 16.09
C VAL A 88 21.06 -7.21 14.69
N PRO A 89 20.19 -7.93 13.96
CA PRO A 89 20.52 -8.39 12.62
C PRO A 89 20.42 -7.27 11.57
N PRO A 90 21.19 -7.32 10.47
CA PRO A 90 21.09 -6.35 9.36
C PRO A 90 19.68 -6.22 8.76
N ARG A 91 18.86 -7.28 8.89
CA ARG A 91 17.45 -7.28 8.48
C ARG A 91 16.68 -6.14 9.14
N LYS A 92 16.99 -5.78 10.39
CA LYS A 92 16.33 -4.68 11.10
C LYS A 92 16.54 -3.34 10.39
N ALA A 93 17.74 -3.10 9.86
CA ALA A 93 18.02 -1.90 9.05
C ALA A 93 17.20 -1.86 7.76
N LEU A 94 17.04 -3.00 7.07
CA LEU A 94 16.18 -3.10 5.88
C LEU A 94 14.70 -2.83 6.22
N GLU A 95 14.26 -3.29 7.40
CA GLU A 95 12.91 -3.04 7.88
C GLU A 95 12.67 -1.55 8.11
N THR A 96 13.58 -0.88 8.83
CA THR A 96 13.56 0.57 9.03
C THR A 96 13.65 1.36 7.74
N ALA A 97 14.47 0.90 6.77
CA ALA A 97 14.55 1.55 5.46
C ALA A 97 13.20 1.50 4.74
N ARG A 98 12.54 0.33 4.70
CA ARG A 98 11.23 0.22 4.04
C ARG A 98 10.21 1.14 4.69
N GLU A 99 10.10 1.14 6.02
CA GLU A 99 9.18 2.03 6.73
C GLU A 99 9.46 3.51 6.41
N ALA A 100 10.74 3.90 6.40
CA ALA A 100 11.17 5.26 6.10
C ALA A 100 10.83 5.68 4.67
N VAL A 101 11.05 4.81 3.69
CA VAL A 101 10.73 5.07 2.28
C VAL A 101 9.22 5.06 2.05
N THR A 102 8.47 4.11 2.64
CA THR A 102 7.00 4.11 2.55
C THR A 102 6.42 5.42 3.06
N GLN A 103 6.95 5.99 4.15
CA GLN A 103 6.52 7.32 4.59
C GLN A 103 6.75 8.40 3.54
N ILE A 104 7.92 8.41 2.86
CA ILE A 104 8.19 9.37 1.77
C ILE A 104 7.19 9.17 0.63
N LEU A 105 6.87 7.93 0.28
CA LEU A 105 5.88 7.64 -0.77
C LEU A 105 4.47 8.09 -0.36
N VAL A 106 4.09 7.93 0.90
CA VAL A 106 2.82 8.44 1.41
C VAL A 106 2.78 9.97 1.34
N ASP A 107 3.83 10.63 1.82
CA ASP A 107 3.94 12.09 1.81
C ASP A 107 3.88 12.64 0.36
N GLU A 108 4.51 11.96 -0.60
CA GLU A 108 4.58 12.39 -2.00
C GLU A 108 3.27 12.12 -2.76
N TYR A 109 2.71 10.91 -2.62
CA TYR A 109 1.63 10.44 -3.49
C TYR A 109 0.25 10.52 -2.85
N LEU A 110 0.15 10.61 -1.52
CA LEU A 110 -1.12 10.61 -0.79
C LEU A 110 -1.36 11.93 -0.03
N GLU A 111 -0.60 12.99 -0.34
CA GLU A 111 -0.85 14.33 0.20
C GLU A 111 -2.27 14.79 -0.15
N GLY A 112 -2.99 15.30 0.85
CA GLY A 112 -4.37 15.80 0.69
C GLY A 112 -5.44 14.71 0.57
N MET A 113 -5.09 13.45 0.80
CA MET A 113 -6.03 12.32 0.77
C MET A 113 -6.56 11.91 2.16
N ASP A 114 -6.09 12.57 3.24
CA ASP A 114 -6.47 12.31 4.64
C ASP A 114 -6.33 10.83 5.05
N VAL A 115 -5.28 10.16 4.55
CA VAL A 115 -5.04 8.72 4.75
C VAL A 115 -4.77 8.38 6.21
N ASP A 116 -4.20 9.33 6.97
CA ASP A 116 -3.96 9.24 8.41
C ASP A 116 -5.26 9.19 9.24
N THR A 117 -6.41 9.48 8.63
CA THR A 117 -7.73 9.39 9.27
C THR A 117 -8.43 8.05 9.04
N LEU A 118 -7.88 7.19 8.19
CA LEU A 118 -8.47 5.90 7.83
C LEU A 118 -8.31 4.88 8.95
N ASP A 119 -9.17 3.85 8.94
CA ASP A 119 -8.94 2.68 9.79
C ASP A 119 -7.75 1.86 9.29
N ASP A 120 -6.99 1.24 10.20
CA ASP A 120 -5.72 0.57 9.88
C ASP A 120 -5.86 -0.46 8.74
N VAL A 121 -6.99 -1.17 8.64
CA VAL A 121 -7.20 -2.16 7.57
C VAL A 121 -7.39 -1.50 6.21
N THR A 122 -8.08 -0.37 6.17
CA THR A 122 -8.23 0.44 4.96
C THR A 122 -6.91 1.08 4.56
N GLU A 123 -6.18 1.67 5.52
CA GLU A 123 -4.84 2.23 5.26
C GLU A 123 -3.90 1.16 4.71
N TRP A 124 -3.86 -0.03 5.32
CA TRP A 124 -3.06 -1.17 4.83
C TRP A 124 -3.38 -1.49 3.37
N TYR A 125 -4.66 -1.56 3.01
CA TYR A 125 -5.09 -1.88 1.65
C TYR A 125 -4.63 -0.82 0.64
N VAL A 126 -4.73 0.47 1.01
CA VAL A 126 -4.25 1.59 0.19
C VAL A 126 -2.73 1.53 0.03
N LEU A 127 -1.98 1.30 1.12
CA LEU A 127 -0.52 1.19 1.09
C LEU A 127 -0.04 0.02 0.22
N CYS A 128 -0.74 -1.11 0.25
CA CYS A 128 -0.43 -2.23 -0.63
C CYS A 128 -0.53 -1.85 -2.12
N TRP A 129 -1.60 -1.14 -2.51
CA TRP A 129 -1.74 -0.65 -3.88
C TRP A 129 -0.71 0.43 -4.22
N LEU A 130 -0.43 1.36 -3.31
CA LEU A 130 0.58 2.41 -3.49
C LEU A 130 1.96 1.83 -3.83
N VAL A 131 2.39 0.82 -3.07
CA VAL A 131 3.75 0.27 -3.14
C VAL A 131 3.91 -0.74 -4.28
N HIS A 132 2.90 -1.59 -4.49
CA HIS A 132 3.03 -2.74 -5.40
C HIS A 132 2.35 -2.56 -6.75
N GLU A 133 1.37 -1.65 -6.86
CA GLU A 133 0.62 -1.38 -8.10
C GLU A 133 0.07 -2.65 -8.78
N SER A 134 -0.13 -3.72 -8.02
CA SER A 134 -0.46 -5.05 -8.49
C SER A 134 -1.38 -5.73 -7.50
N GLU A 135 -2.35 -6.49 -8.02
CA GLU A 135 -3.25 -7.30 -7.18
C GLU A 135 -2.46 -8.35 -6.38
N THR A 136 -1.41 -8.94 -6.97
CA THR A 136 -0.63 -10.02 -6.36
C THR A 136 0.81 -9.60 -6.07
N PHE A 137 1.26 -9.80 -4.83
CA PHE A 137 2.61 -9.47 -4.34
C PHE A 137 3.01 -10.32 -3.11
N SER A 138 4.28 -10.23 -2.71
CA SER A 138 4.86 -11.04 -1.63
C SER A 138 4.08 -10.93 -0.32
N TYR A 139 3.85 -12.07 0.34
CA TYR A 139 3.26 -12.09 1.67
C TYR A 139 4.10 -11.34 2.70
N ASP A 140 5.43 -11.44 2.62
CA ASP A 140 6.32 -10.79 3.58
C ASP A 140 6.24 -9.27 3.48
N ASP A 141 6.11 -8.72 2.26
CA ASP A 141 5.97 -7.28 2.05
C ASP A 141 4.64 -6.77 2.61
N GLY A 142 3.52 -7.46 2.33
CA GLY A 142 2.23 -7.10 2.90
C GLY A 142 2.17 -7.24 4.41
N ARG A 143 2.84 -8.26 4.97
CA ARG A 143 2.97 -8.43 6.42
C ARG A 143 3.79 -7.30 7.03
N GLN A 144 4.88 -6.90 6.39
CA GLN A 144 5.72 -5.81 6.87
C GLN A 144 4.97 -4.46 6.83
N LEU A 145 4.22 -4.18 5.77
CA LEU A 145 3.33 -3.01 5.71
C LEU A 145 2.29 -3.05 6.84
N GLY A 146 1.68 -4.21 7.09
CA GLY A 146 0.71 -4.37 8.17
C GLY A 146 1.30 -4.09 9.55
N LEU A 147 2.48 -4.64 9.84
CA LEU A 147 3.19 -4.40 11.11
C LEU A 147 3.48 -2.91 11.34
N GLY A 148 3.84 -2.17 10.29
CA GLY A 148 4.12 -0.73 10.38
C GLY A 148 2.95 0.11 10.87
N ILE A 149 1.71 -0.38 10.71
CA ILE A 149 0.47 0.31 11.12
C ILE A 149 -0.38 -0.53 12.09
N GLY A 150 0.20 -1.56 12.72
CA GLY A 150 -0.48 -2.36 13.75
C GLY A 150 -1.49 -3.41 13.23
N VAL A 151 -1.46 -3.75 11.95
CA VAL A 151 -2.34 -4.76 11.33
C VAL A 151 -1.67 -6.13 11.27
N ASP A 152 -2.24 -7.13 11.95
CA ASP A 152 -1.98 -8.53 11.66
C ASP A 152 -2.84 -8.98 10.46
N ILE A 153 -2.17 -9.13 9.30
CA ILE A 153 -2.84 -9.47 8.05
C ILE A 153 -3.54 -10.84 8.09
N ASP A 154 -3.09 -11.77 8.93
CA ASP A 154 -3.71 -13.10 9.05
C ASP A 154 -5.00 -13.06 9.89
N GLU A 155 -5.08 -12.15 10.86
CA GLU A 155 -6.30 -11.95 11.66
C GLU A 155 -7.43 -11.34 10.82
N ILE A 156 -7.11 -10.38 9.93
CA ILE A 156 -8.12 -9.69 9.12
C ILE A 156 -8.58 -10.51 7.89
N LYS A 157 -7.78 -11.50 7.46
CA LYS A 157 -7.99 -12.23 6.19
C LYS A 157 -9.38 -12.84 6.03
N ARG A 158 -9.90 -13.49 7.08
CA ARG A 158 -11.18 -14.22 6.99
C ARG A 158 -12.38 -13.31 7.15
N SER A 159 -12.31 -12.38 8.10
CA SER A 159 -13.40 -11.49 8.49
C SER A 159 -13.64 -10.40 7.46
N THR A 160 -12.58 -9.83 6.89
CA THR A 160 -12.68 -8.70 5.95
C THR A 160 -12.64 -9.12 4.50
N LYS A 161 -11.98 -10.25 4.22
CA LYS A 161 -11.65 -10.71 2.87
C LYS A 161 -11.01 -9.62 2.01
N THR A 162 -10.25 -8.69 2.59
CA THR A 162 -9.45 -7.70 1.83
C THR A 162 -8.40 -8.37 0.95
N TRP A 163 -7.95 -9.57 1.34
CA TRP A 163 -7.00 -10.34 0.56
C TRP A 163 -7.25 -11.86 0.64
N ARG A 164 -6.60 -12.62 -0.26
CA ARG A 164 -6.53 -14.09 -0.25
C ARG A 164 -5.12 -14.57 -0.51
N LYS A 165 -4.82 -15.81 -0.12
CA LYS A 165 -3.56 -16.44 -0.50
C LYS A 165 -3.60 -16.89 -1.97
N SER A 166 -2.59 -16.54 -2.74
CA SER A 166 -2.36 -17.01 -4.11
C SER A 166 -0.95 -17.60 -4.22
N ARG A 167 -0.83 -18.93 -4.28
CA ARG A 167 0.47 -19.65 -4.42
C ARG A 167 1.57 -19.36 -3.40
N GLY A 168 1.28 -18.64 -2.32
CA GLY A 168 2.30 -18.20 -1.35
C GLY A 168 2.12 -16.72 -1.02
N ASP A 169 1.71 -15.97 -2.03
CA ASP A 169 1.58 -14.54 -2.08
C ASP A 169 0.22 -14.05 -1.60
N ILE A 170 0.12 -12.73 -1.42
CA ILE A 170 -1.12 -12.01 -1.20
C ILE A 170 -1.74 -11.72 -2.58
N SER A 171 -3.05 -11.89 -2.70
CA SER A 171 -3.88 -11.34 -3.79
C SER A 171 -4.96 -10.49 -3.15
N LEU A 172 -4.91 -9.18 -3.38
CA LEU A 172 -5.92 -8.23 -2.92
C LEU A 172 -7.27 -8.53 -3.58
N ARG A 173 -8.35 -8.17 -2.90
CA ARG A 173 -9.71 -8.36 -3.40
C ARG A 173 -10.39 -7.01 -3.56
N GLY A 174 -10.93 -6.77 -4.75
CA GLY A 174 -11.83 -5.66 -5.04
C GLY A 174 -13.25 -5.90 -4.51
N HIS A 175 -14.18 -5.05 -4.92
CA HIS A 175 -15.58 -5.11 -4.46
C HIS A 175 -16.26 -6.46 -4.78
N GLU A 176 -16.08 -7.03 -5.98
CA GLU A 176 -16.70 -8.32 -6.36
C GLU A 176 -16.31 -9.48 -5.44
N GLY A 177 -15.09 -9.44 -4.88
CA GLY A 177 -14.57 -10.47 -3.99
C GLY A 177 -15.05 -10.36 -2.55
N ARG A 178 -15.83 -9.32 -2.22
CA ARG A 178 -16.13 -8.88 -0.84
C ARG A 178 -17.60 -8.53 -0.59
N VAL A 179 -18.34 -8.07 -1.61
CA VAL A 179 -19.73 -7.58 -1.48
C VAL A 179 -20.75 -8.59 -2.00
N GLN A 180 -21.79 -8.85 -1.21
CA GLN A 180 -22.90 -9.73 -1.60
C GLN A 180 -23.69 -9.16 -2.79
N ASN A 181 -24.27 -10.03 -3.62
CA ASN A 181 -24.97 -9.62 -4.85
C ASN A 181 -26.28 -8.87 -4.56
N ILE A 182 -26.33 -7.55 -4.83
CA ILE A 182 -27.52 -6.71 -4.61
C ILE A 182 -28.69 -7.04 -5.58
N ASN A 183 -28.46 -7.83 -6.63
CA ASN A 183 -29.52 -8.32 -7.50
C ASN A 183 -30.26 -9.54 -6.92
N GLU A 184 -29.68 -10.20 -5.92
CA GLU A 184 -30.31 -11.29 -5.19
C GLU A 184 -31.10 -10.75 -4.00
N LYS A 185 -32.14 -11.50 -3.61
CA LYS A 185 -32.86 -11.24 -2.36
C LYS A 185 -31.94 -11.49 -1.17
N PRO A 186 -32.08 -10.76 -0.05
CA PRO A 186 -31.22 -10.93 1.12
C PRO A 186 -31.08 -12.38 1.59
N GLU A 187 -32.16 -13.17 1.56
CA GLU A 187 -32.16 -14.58 1.95
C GLU A 187 -31.38 -15.52 1.02
N ASP A 188 -31.16 -15.12 -0.24
CA ASP A 188 -30.48 -15.91 -1.27
C ASP A 188 -28.98 -15.53 -1.41
N ARG A 189 -28.56 -14.42 -0.80
CA ARG A 189 -27.20 -13.90 -0.90
C ARG A 189 -26.17 -14.83 -0.24
N SER A 190 -24.98 -14.87 -0.83
CA SER A 190 -23.85 -15.64 -0.31
C SER A 190 -23.38 -15.13 1.04
N ASN A 191 -23.65 -15.88 2.11
CA ASN A 191 -23.11 -15.63 3.45
C ASN A 191 -21.58 -15.74 3.57
N ARG A 192 -20.89 -16.10 2.48
CA ARG A 192 -19.43 -16.13 2.45
C ARG A 192 -18.84 -14.73 2.26
N LEU A 193 -19.58 -13.77 1.73
CA LEU A 193 -19.06 -12.43 1.48
C LEU A 193 -19.38 -11.54 2.69
N PRO A 194 -18.39 -10.82 3.25
CA PRO A 194 -18.54 -10.14 4.54
C PRO A 194 -19.40 -8.88 4.48
N ILE A 195 -19.63 -8.31 3.30
CA ILE A 195 -20.31 -7.02 3.14
C ILE A 195 -21.71 -7.26 2.56
N ASP A 196 -22.75 -6.94 3.33
CA ASP A 196 -24.11 -6.82 2.80
C ASP A 196 -24.31 -5.39 2.27
N PRO A 197 -24.59 -5.20 0.96
CA PRO A 197 -24.77 -3.86 0.40
C PRO A 197 -25.99 -3.12 0.96
N ASP A 198 -26.93 -3.79 1.64
CA ASP A 198 -28.09 -3.13 2.24
C ASP A 198 -27.81 -2.58 3.66
N ASP A 199 -26.66 -2.90 4.26
CA ASP A 199 -26.30 -2.38 5.59
C ASP A 199 -26.25 -0.84 5.58
N LEU A 200 -26.72 -0.21 6.67
CA LEU A 200 -26.73 1.26 6.84
C LEU A 200 -25.39 1.82 7.32
N SER A 201 -24.50 0.97 7.81
CA SER A 201 -23.19 1.35 8.33
C SER A 201 -22.22 0.20 8.12
N PHE A 202 -20.97 0.50 7.81
CA PHE A 202 -19.94 -0.52 7.58
C PHE A 202 -18.84 -0.42 8.64
N PRO A 203 -18.22 -1.55 9.03
CA PRO A 203 -17.15 -1.53 10.03
C PRO A 203 -15.90 -0.75 9.59
N ARG A 204 -15.70 -0.59 8.29
CA ARG A 204 -14.53 0.06 7.68
C ARG A 204 -14.97 0.95 6.54
N SER A 205 -14.20 1.99 6.30
CA SER A 205 -14.42 2.92 5.19
C SER A 205 -14.25 2.22 3.82
N LEU A 206 -13.29 1.31 3.69
CA LEU A 206 -13.15 0.44 2.51
C LEU A 206 -14.38 -0.44 2.24
N ASP A 207 -15.03 -0.94 3.29
CA ASP A 207 -16.22 -1.78 3.18
C ASP A 207 -17.38 -0.97 2.58
N ALA A 208 -17.53 0.29 3.01
CA ALA A 208 -18.52 1.22 2.48
C ALA A 208 -18.25 1.60 1.02
N VAL A 209 -17.00 1.91 0.66
CA VAL A 209 -16.64 2.27 -0.73
C VAL A 209 -16.85 1.07 -1.66
N HIS A 210 -16.43 -0.14 -1.27
CA HIS A 210 -16.67 -1.34 -2.06
C HIS A 210 -18.18 -1.62 -2.20
N ALA A 211 -18.98 -1.42 -1.15
CA ALA A 211 -20.43 -1.54 -1.24
C ALA A 211 -21.01 -0.54 -2.26
N ALA A 212 -20.58 0.73 -2.21
CA ALA A 212 -21.00 1.76 -3.15
C ALA A 212 -20.64 1.42 -4.60
N MET A 213 -19.40 0.96 -4.85
CA MET A 213 -18.93 0.50 -6.17
C MET A 213 -19.81 -0.64 -6.68
N HIS A 214 -20.15 -1.60 -5.82
CA HIS A 214 -21.01 -2.71 -6.20
C HIS A 214 -22.45 -2.31 -6.48
N VAL A 215 -23.02 -1.37 -5.71
CA VAL A 215 -24.34 -0.80 -6.01
C VAL A 215 -24.31 -0.08 -7.35
N TYR A 216 -23.26 0.70 -7.61
CA TYR A 216 -23.10 1.41 -8.87
C TYR A 216 -23.01 0.46 -10.06
N ASP A 217 -22.14 -0.53 -9.98
CA ASP A 217 -21.94 -1.54 -11.02
C ASP A 217 -23.24 -2.33 -11.30
N LYS A 218 -23.95 -2.80 -10.26
CA LYS A 218 -25.11 -3.69 -10.44
C LYS A 218 -26.46 -2.97 -10.60
N LYS A 219 -26.62 -1.74 -10.10
CA LYS A 219 -27.90 -0.98 -10.12
C LYS A 219 -27.82 0.37 -10.84
N GLY A 220 -26.62 0.85 -11.15
CA GLY A 220 -26.39 2.12 -11.82
C GLY A 220 -26.41 3.34 -10.90
N GLU A 221 -26.06 4.48 -11.49
CA GLU A 221 -25.85 5.76 -10.81
C GLU A 221 -27.05 6.23 -9.98
N THR A 222 -28.28 6.13 -10.50
CA THR A 222 -29.46 6.71 -9.84
C THR A 222 -29.77 6.03 -8.51
N VAL A 223 -29.70 4.70 -8.46
CA VAL A 223 -29.89 3.95 -7.20
C VAL A 223 -28.77 4.23 -6.22
N THR A 224 -27.54 4.35 -6.73
CA THR A 224 -26.36 4.66 -5.92
C THR A 224 -26.45 6.02 -5.25
N LEU A 225 -27.01 7.03 -5.93
CA LEU A 225 -27.25 8.36 -5.34
C LEU A 225 -28.14 8.30 -4.09
N GLU A 226 -29.24 7.56 -4.18
CA GLU A 226 -30.15 7.38 -3.06
C GLU A 226 -29.45 6.60 -1.94
N TRP A 227 -28.74 5.53 -2.31
CA TRP A 227 -27.97 4.70 -1.37
C TRP A 227 -26.92 5.51 -0.58
N LEU A 228 -26.19 6.41 -1.25
CA LEU A 228 -25.18 7.28 -0.63
C LEU A 228 -25.82 8.29 0.34
N ARG A 229 -26.93 8.90 -0.06
CA ARG A 229 -27.66 9.88 0.77
C ARG A 229 -28.28 9.26 2.01
N GLU A 230 -28.87 8.08 1.88
CA GLU A 230 -29.47 7.35 3.01
C GLU A 230 -28.46 7.04 4.12
N ARG A 231 -27.17 6.97 3.77
CA ARG A 231 -26.06 6.65 4.67
C ARG A 231 -25.22 7.88 5.05
N ASN A 232 -25.58 9.06 4.56
CA ASN A 232 -24.90 10.34 4.83
C ASN A 232 -23.41 10.39 4.40
N TYR A 233 -23.04 9.70 3.32
CA TYR A 233 -21.66 9.72 2.81
C TYR A 233 -21.25 11.05 2.16
N ASP A 234 -22.19 11.98 2.01
CA ASP A 234 -21.93 13.38 1.66
C ASP A 234 -21.15 14.13 2.74
N THR A 235 -21.17 13.65 3.99
CA THR A 235 -20.44 14.26 5.11
C THR A 235 -19.41 13.36 5.77
N ASP A 236 -19.33 12.10 5.34
CA ASP A 236 -18.40 11.12 5.89
C ASP A 236 -16.98 11.34 5.34
N SER A 237 -16.08 11.84 6.18
CA SER A 237 -14.70 12.14 5.76
C SER A 237 -13.90 10.88 5.43
N GLN A 238 -14.10 9.76 6.14
CA GLN A 238 -13.33 8.53 5.90
C GLN A 238 -13.74 7.87 4.58
N PHE A 239 -15.03 7.88 4.24
CA PHE A 239 -15.52 7.42 2.94
C PHE A 239 -14.87 8.22 1.80
N LYS A 240 -14.88 9.56 1.91
CA LYS A 240 -14.29 10.44 0.90
C LYS A 240 -12.78 10.24 0.79
N ALA A 241 -12.08 10.19 1.92
CA ALA A 241 -10.63 9.93 1.98
C ALA A 241 -10.29 8.59 1.31
N THR A 242 -11.05 7.53 1.61
CA THR A 242 -10.86 6.20 1.00
C THR A 242 -11.08 6.24 -0.50
N LEU A 243 -12.15 6.88 -0.98
CA LEU A 243 -12.43 6.97 -2.41
C LEU A 243 -11.33 7.74 -3.15
N LYS A 244 -10.87 8.87 -2.60
CA LYS A 244 -9.77 9.66 -3.16
C LYS A 244 -8.45 8.87 -3.17
N ALA A 245 -8.13 8.19 -2.07
CA ALA A 245 -6.94 7.35 -1.97
C ALA A 245 -6.98 6.22 -3.00
N LEU A 246 -8.11 5.52 -3.16
CA LEU A 246 -8.26 4.45 -4.17
C LEU A 246 -8.10 4.97 -5.60
N LEU A 247 -8.63 6.16 -5.92
CA LEU A 247 -8.42 6.80 -7.23
C LEU A 247 -6.95 7.09 -7.52
N GLN A 248 -6.19 7.40 -6.47
CA GLN A 248 -4.77 7.72 -6.55
C GLN A 248 -3.89 6.47 -6.69
N VAL A 249 -4.23 5.37 -5.99
CA VAL A 249 -3.34 4.19 -5.91
C VAL A 249 -3.72 3.04 -6.85
N LEU A 250 -4.99 2.95 -7.28
CA LEU A 250 -5.40 1.88 -8.18
C LEU A 250 -4.88 2.14 -9.61
N PRO A 251 -4.35 1.12 -10.30
CA PRO A 251 -4.00 1.25 -11.71
C PRO A 251 -5.20 1.67 -12.56
N LYS A 252 -5.03 2.60 -13.50
CA LYS A 252 -6.13 3.14 -14.33
C LYS A 252 -6.85 2.10 -15.20
N ASN A 253 -6.26 0.93 -15.39
CA ASN A 253 -6.85 -0.21 -16.11
C ASN A 253 -7.51 -1.24 -15.18
N HIS A 254 -7.57 -0.97 -13.87
CA HIS A 254 -8.24 -1.79 -12.88
C HIS A 254 -9.75 -1.47 -12.86
N GLU A 255 -10.59 -2.51 -12.78
CA GLU A 255 -12.06 -2.37 -12.77
C GLU A 255 -12.56 -1.48 -11.62
N ASP A 256 -12.09 -1.72 -10.39
CA ASP A 256 -12.41 -0.87 -9.24
C ASP A 256 -11.97 0.60 -9.43
N TRP A 257 -10.93 0.89 -10.23
CA TRP A 257 -10.55 2.29 -10.54
C TRP A 257 -11.60 2.95 -11.42
N GLU A 258 -12.09 2.24 -12.44
CA GLU A 258 -13.16 2.75 -13.31
C GLU A 258 -14.43 3.05 -12.51
N LEU A 259 -14.80 2.15 -11.58
CA LEU A 259 -15.94 2.36 -10.69
C LEU A 259 -15.72 3.49 -9.68
N ALA A 260 -14.52 3.59 -9.10
CA ALA A 260 -14.15 4.71 -8.24
C ALA A 260 -14.30 6.05 -8.99
N ARG A 261 -13.80 6.11 -10.23
CA ARG A 261 -13.89 7.29 -11.10
C ARG A 261 -15.34 7.64 -11.40
N ASP A 262 -16.15 6.64 -11.71
CA ASP A 262 -17.56 6.85 -12.04
C ASP A 262 -18.35 7.38 -10.84
N LEU A 263 -18.06 6.88 -9.63
CA LEU A 263 -18.58 7.46 -8.38
C LEU A 263 -18.13 8.91 -8.19
N ALA A 264 -16.92 9.25 -8.62
CA ALA A 264 -16.26 10.53 -8.41
C ALA A 264 -16.55 11.63 -9.45
N VAL A 265 -17.00 11.31 -10.66
CA VAL A 265 -17.16 12.29 -11.76
C VAL A 265 -18.63 12.50 -12.17
N GLY A 266 -19.51 11.56 -11.84
CA GLY A 266 -20.94 11.64 -12.18
C GLY A 266 -21.77 12.51 -11.23
N ARG A 267 -23.08 12.34 -11.27
CA ARG A 267 -24.04 12.96 -10.33
C ARG A 267 -23.77 12.53 -8.88
N THR A 268 -23.12 11.39 -8.69
CA THR A 268 -22.66 10.92 -7.38
C THR A 268 -21.59 11.83 -6.80
N SER A 269 -20.78 12.48 -7.64
CA SER A 269 -19.83 13.51 -7.23
C SER A 269 -20.52 14.69 -6.55
N ASP A 270 -21.63 15.17 -7.14
CA ASP A 270 -22.42 16.27 -6.58
C ASP A 270 -22.97 15.95 -5.18
N VAL A 271 -23.28 14.67 -4.93
CA VAL A 271 -23.73 14.21 -3.62
C VAL A 271 -22.56 14.10 -2.66
N LEU A 272 -21.43 13.60 -3.12
CA LEU A 272 -20.27 13.38 -2.29
C LEU A 272 -19.50 14.67 -1.99
N ASP A 273 -19.82 15.80 -2.63
CA ASP A 273 -19.14 17.09 -2.45
C ASP A 273 -17.61 16.91 -2.41
N LEU A 274 -17.10 16.23 -3.43
CA LEU A 274 -15.69 15.85 -3.52
C LEU A 274 -14.89 16.99 -4.12
N ASP A 275 -14.01 17.57 -3.33
CA ASP A 275 -12.93 18.41 -3.84
C ASP A 275 -11.76 17.52 -4.26
N PHE A 276 -11.56 17.40 -5.57
CA PHE A 276 -10.40 16.72 -6.12
C PHE A 276 -9.30 17.74 -6.38
N GLY A 277 -8.12 17.49 -5.82
CA GLY A 277 -6.92 18.20 -6.23
C GLY A 277 -6.68 18.05 -7.74
N PRO A 278 -6.04 19.02 -8.40
CA PRO A 278 -5.91 19.06 -9.86
C PRO A 278 -5.21 17.83 -10.47
N ASN A 279 -4.49 17.05 -9.66
CA ASN A 279 -3.67 15.92 -10.12
C ASN A 279 -4.37 14.55 -10.10
N ILE A 280 -5.52 14.39 -9.42
CA ILE A 280 -6.17 13.07 -9.25
C ILE A 280 -6.60 12.43 -10.58
N PHE A 281 -6.88 13.26 -11.59
CA PHE A 281 -7.24 12.82 -12.94
C PHE A 281 -6.17 13.15 -13.99
N ALA A 282 -5.02 13.71 -13.59
CA ALA A 282 -3.95 14.01 -14.51
C ALA A 282 -3.39 12.71 -15.11
N ASP A 283 -3.09 12.73 -16.40
CA ASP A 283 -2.56 11.56 -17.07
C ASP A 283 -1.06 11.46 -16.79
N ASP A 284 -0.62 10.58 -15.88
CA ASP A 284 0.80 10.20 -15.73
C ASP A 284 1.40 9.51 -16.98
N ARG A 285 0.71 9.61 -18.13
CA ARG A 285 1.06 8.98 -19.41
C ARG A 285 1.74 9.91 -20.39
N GLU A 286 2.47 10.93 -19.92
CA GLU A 286 3.47 11.57 -20.80
C GLU A 286 4.88 11.00 -20.69
N ASP A 287 5.17 10.01 -19.83
CA ASP A 287 6.53 9.41 -19.79
C ASP A 287 6.62 7.86 -19.75
N THR A 288 5.52 7.13 -19.93
CA THR A 288 5.57 5.66 -20.09
C THR A 288 5.89 5.23 -21.53
N SER A 289 6.97 5.73 -22.12
CA SER A 289 7.67 4.96 -23.15
C SER A 289 8.73 4.11 -22.46
N GLN A 290 8.48 2.80 -22.34
CA GLN A 290 9.48 1.82 -21.94
C GLN A 290 10.72 1.97 -22.84
N GLN A 291 11.76 2.66 -22.36
CA GLN A 291 13.10 2.42 -22.85
C GLN A 291 13.66 1.26 -22.04
N SER A 292 13.66 0.09 -22.67
CA SER A 292 14.33 -1.10 -22.15
C SER A 292 15.82 -0.81 -21.95
N LEU A 293 16.33 -1.12 -20.75
CA LEU A 293 17.75 -1.19 -20.40
C LEU A 293 18.47 -2.33 -21.16
N GLU A 294 18.47 -2.26 -22.50
CA GLU A 294 19.33 -3.09 -23.37
C GLU A 294 20.50 -2.30 -23.97
N GLU A 295 20.67 -1.02 -23.61
CA GLU A 295 21.81 -0.22 -24.02
C GLU A 295 22.53 0.41 -22.82
N PHE A 296 23.11 -0.41 -21.95
CA PHE A 296 24.36 -0.10 -21.21
C PHE A 296 25.08 -1.38 -20.80
#